data_AF-A0A950DRT4-F1
#
_entry.id   AF-A0A950DRT4-F1
#
_cell.length_a   1.000
_cell.length_b   1.000
_cell.length_c   1.000
_cell.angle_alpha   90.00
_cell.angle_beta   90.00
_cell.angle_gamma   90.00
#
_symmetry.space_group_name_H-M   'P 1'
#
loop_
_entity.id
_entity.type
_entity.pdbx_description
1 polymer ?
#
loop_
_entity_poly.entity_id
_entity_poly.type
_entity_poly.pdbx_seq_one_letter_code
_entity_poly.pdbx_strand_id
1 'polypeptide(L)'
;MAQIDTPPALNPAAMSGARFLVSKRIEELEEAAGATESHLTSTTTSRDELQRRLDSLESRWHTLLRELPSVDVGQVDTTFQTLAGLRAEFAAAQERQGDLTTRLNGIRAELEVMRSVHRSLDDLMASTASAEDGTTRLRSASRQVFQIIEEERMRIARDMHDGPAQSMANL
;
A
#
# COMPACT_ATOMS: atom_id res chain seq x y z
N MET A 1 -1.93 38.27 21.57
CA MET A 1 -0.99 37.14 21.83
C MET A 1 -1.54 35.94 21.08
N ALA A 2 -0.91 35.53 19.98
CA ALA A 2 -1.33 34.37 19.23
C ALA A 2 -0.82 33.11 19.95
N GLN A 3 -1.74 32.30 20.44
CA GLN A 3 -1.45 31.01 21.06
C GLN A 3 -1.00 30.08 19.92
N ILE A 4 0.29 29.78 19.86
CA ILE A 4 0.83 28.80 18.93
C ILE A 4 0.38 27.44 19.46
N ASP A 5 -0.73 26.93 18.92
CA ASP A 5 -1.15 25.54 19.09
C ASP A 5 -0.01 24.67 18.60
N THR A 6 0.78 24.15 19.54
CA THR A 6 1.88 23.26 19.23
C THR A 6 1.24 21.91 18.97
N PRO A 7 1.31 21.36 17.74
CA PRO A 7 0.69 20.08 17.46
C PRO A 7 1.27 19.02 18.41
N PRO A 8 0.45 18.07 18.89
CA PRO A 8 0.90 17.04 19.82
C PRO A 8 2.09 16.30 19.21
N ALA A 9 3.16 16.13 19.99
CA ALA A 9 4.34 15.41 19.56
C ALA A 9 3.95 13.99 19.15
N LEU A 10 4.16 13.65 17.87
CA LEU A 10 3.90 12.33 17.33
C LEU A 10 4.85 11.33 18.01
N ASN A 11 4.31 10.24 18.57
CA ASN A 11 5.13 9.22 19.22
C ASN A 11 5.86 8.38 18.14
N PRO A 12 7.21 8.43 18.06
CA PRO A 12 7.98 7.72 17.02
C PRO A 12 7.84 6.19 17.10
N ALA A 13 7.57 5.64 18.29
CA ALA A 13 7.31 4.21 18.45
C ALA A 13 5.95 3.81 17.83
N ALA A 14 4.94 4.67 17.97
CA ALA A 14 3.62 4.45 17.36
C ALA A 14 3.70 4.53 15.82
N MET A 15 4.48 5.46 15.28
CA MET A 15 4.72 5.60 13.84
C MET A 15 5.45 4.38 13.24
N SER A 16 6.50 3.92 13.92
CA SER A 16 7.21 2.69 13.53
C SER A 16 6.30 1.46 13.58
N GLY A 17 5.46 1.36 14.62
CA GLY A 17 4.46 0.28 14.74
C GLY A 17 3.41 0.33 13.62
N ALA A 18 2.87 1.50 13.30
CA ALA A 18 1.93 1.67 12.19
C ALA A 18 2.57 1.30 10.86
N ARG A 19 3.82 1.72 10.60
CA ARG A 19 4.57 1.36 9.40
C ARG A 19 4.75 -0.15 9.28
N PHE A 20 5.14 -0.83 10.37
CA PHE A 20 5.27 -2.28 10.38
C PHE A 20 3.95 -2.99 10.03
N LEU A 21 2.83 -2.57 10.64
CA LEU A 21 1.50 -3.14 10.35
C LEU A 21 1.08 -2.91 8.90
N VAL A 22 1.32 -1.70 8.36
CA VAL A 22 1.04 -1.37 6.96
C VAL A 22 1.89 -2.23 6.03
N SER A 23 3.18 -2.39 6.30
CA SER A 23 4.08 -3.23 5.50
C SER A 23 3.65 -4.69 5.51
N LYS A 24 3.28 -5.23 6.68
CA LYS A 24 2.74 -6.59 6.80
C LYS A 24 1.44 -6.75 6.02
N ARG A 25 0.53 -5.76 6.09
CA ARG A 25 -0.72 -5.81 5.34
C ARG A 25 -0.50 -5.75 3.83
N ILE A 26 0.50 -5.01 3.35
CA ILE A 26 0.90 -5.01 1.95
C ILE A 26 1.33 -6.42 1.52
N GLU A 27 2.19 -7.08 2.29
CA GLU A 27 2.64 -8.45 2.02
C GLU A 27 1.47 -9.44 1.95
N GLU A 28 0.56 -9.40 2.93
CA GLU A 28 -0.65 -10.24 2.95
C GLU A 28 -1.54 -10.01 1.72
N LEU A 29 -1.69 -8.76 1.29
CA LEU A 29 -2.48 -8.40 0.11
C LEU A 29 -1.79 -8.82 -1.20
N GLU A 30 -0.46 -8.75 -1.28
CA GLU A 30 0.31 -9.24 -2.42
C GLU A 30 0.20 -10.75 -2.57
N GLU A 31 0.29 -11.50 -1.47
CA GLU A 31 0.06 -12.94 -1.45
C GLU A 31 -1.38 -13.28 -1.88
N ALA A 32 -2.37 -12.58 -1.33
CA ALA A 32 -3.77 -12.77 -1.70
C ALA A 32 -4.04 -12.43 -3.18
N ALA A 33 -3.38 -11.40 -3.72
CA ALA A 33 -3.46 -11.05 -5.13
C ALA A 33 -2.88 -12.18 -6.01
N GLY A 34 -1.69 -12.68 -5.67
CA GLY A 34 -1.04 -13.76 -6.41
C GLY A 34 -1.84 -15.07 -6.39
N ALA A 35 -2.41 -15.43 -5.25
CA ALA A 35 -3.33 -16.56 -5.14
C ALA A 35 -4.57 -16.35 -6.01
N THR A 36 -5.22 -15.17 -5.94
CA THR A 36 -6.42 -14.87 -6.74
C THR A 36 -6.12 -14.88 -8.25
N GLU A 37 -4.96 -14.38 -8.68
CA GLU A 37 -4.52 -14.39 -10.07
C GLU A 37 -4.24 -15.82 -10.59
N SER A 38 -3.67 -16.68 -9.74
CA SER A 38 -3.48 -18.10 -10.04
C SER A 38 -4.83 -18.81 -10.23
N HIS A 39 -5.80 -18.55 -9.36
CA HIS A 39 -7.16 -19.07 -9.47
C HIS A 39 -7.88 -18.55 -10.72
N LEU A 40 -7.69 -17.27 -11.07
CA LEU A 40 -8.25 -16.66 -12.27
C LEU A 40 -7.70 -17.32 -13.53
N THR A 41 -6.39 -17.59 -13.57
CA THR A 41 -5.72 -18.26 -14.70
C THR A 41 -6.23 -19.70 -14.87
N SER A 42 -6.37 -20.44 -13.77
CA SER A 42 -6.94 -21.79 -13.78
C SER A 42 -8.40 -21.79 -14.27
N THR A 43 -9.22 -20.87 -13.77
CA THR A 43 -10.63 -20.73 -14.17
C THR A 43 -10.76 -20.33 -15.65
N THR A 44 -9.89 -19.44 -16.13
CA THR A 44 -9.79 -19.03 -17.54
C THR A 44 -9.49 -20.23 -18.44
N THR A 45 -8.54 -21.07 -18.04
CA THR A 45 -8.18 -22.30 -18.78
C THR A 45 -9.34 -23.28 -18.81
N SER A 46 -10.03 -23.48 -17.69
CA SER A 46 -11.21 -24.35 -17.62
C SER A 46 -12.36 -23.81 -18.49
N ARG A 47 -12.58 -22.49 -18.50
CA ARG A 47 -13.58 -21.81 -19.31
C ARG A 47 -13.29 -21.97 -20.81
N ASP A 48 -12.02 -21.86 -21.23
CA ASP A 48 -11.62 -22.09 -22.63
C ASP A 48 -11.85 -23.54 -23.06
N GLU A 49 -11.57 -24.50 -22.18
CA GLU A 49 -11.83 -25.90 -22.46
C GLU A 49 -13.34 -26.21 -22.57
N LEU A 50 -14.14 -25.64 -21.66
CA LEU A 50 -15.61 -25.74 -21.73
C LEU A 50 -16.15 -25.12 -23.02
N GLN A 51 -15.60 -24.00 -23.47
CA GLN A 51 -15.97 -23.37 -24.74
C GLN A 51 -15.69 -24.28 -25.93
N ARG A 52 -14.49 -24.87 -26.03
CA ARG A 52 -14.15 -25.80 -27.14
C ARG A 52 -15.07 -27.03 -27.14
N ARG A 53 -15.36 -27.58 -25.95
CA ARG A 53 -16.29 -28.71 -25.80
C ARG A 53 -17.70 -28.32 -26.22
N LEU A 54 -18.13 -27.09 -25.91
CA LEU A 54 -19.43 -26.56 -26.28
C LEU A 54 -19.53 -26.43 -27.80
N ASP A 55 -18.57 -25.78 -28.44
CA ASP A 55 -18.53 -25.62 -29.90
C ASP A 55 -18.57 -26.98 -30.63
N SER A 56 -17.82 -27.95 -30.13
CA SER A 56 -17.81 -29.33 -30.66
C SER A 56 -19.16 -30.03 -30.48
N LEU A 57 -19.80 -29.88 -29.33
CA LEU A 57 -21.10 -30.47 -29.05
C LEU A 57 -22.23 -29.79 -29.84
N GLU A 58 -22.16 -28.48 -30.03
CA GLU A 58 -23.10 -27.72 -30.87
C GLU A 58 -23.01 -28.13 -32.35
N SER A 59 -21.79 -28.36 -32.86
CA SER A 59 -21.58 -28.89 -34.21
C SER A 59 -22.19 -30.30 -34.39
N ARG A 60 -21.98 -31.18 -33.39
CA ARG A 60 -22.61 -32.51 -33.38
C ARG A 60 -24.13 -32.43 -33.28
N TRP A 61 -24.65 -31.56 -32.44
CA TRP A 61 -26.08 -31.30 -32.30
C TRP A 61 -26.69 -30.84 -33.63
N HIS A 62 -26.04 -29.91 -34.33
CA HIS A 62 -26.50 -29.45 -35.64
C HIS A 62 -26.50 -30.57 -36.69
N THR A 63 -25.50 -31.46 -36.65
CA THR A 63 -25.44 -32.63 -37.53
C THR A 63 -26.58 -33.62 -37.24
N LEU A 64 -26.83 -33.92 -35.96
CA LEU A 64 -27.96 -34.76 -35.54
C LEU A 64 -29.31 -34.17 -35.96
N LEU A 65 -29.48 -32.86 -35.84
CA LEU A 65 -30.70 -32.17 -36.28
C LEU A 65 -30.90 -32.25 -37.80
N ARG A 66 -29.82 -32.27 -38.59
CA ARG A 66 -29.90 -32.44 -40.05
C ARG A 66 -30.28 -33.88 -40.44
N GLU A 67 -29.87 -34.84 -39.62
CA GLU A 67 -30.09 -36.27 -39.84
C GLU A 67 -31.30 -36.81 -39.05
N LEU A 68 -32.14 -35.92 -38.52
CA LEU A 68 -33.29 -36.23 -37.65
C LEU A 68 -34.17 -37.40 -38.11
N PRO A 69 -34.51 -37.55 -39.42
CA PRO A 69 -35.35 -38.66 -39.88
C PRO A 69 -34.73 -40.05 -39.66
N SER A 70 -33.41 -40.12 -39.47
CA SER A 70 -32.63 -41.35 -39.28
C SER A 70 -32.03 -41.50 -37.89
N VAL A 71 -32.18 -40.50 -37.02
CA VAL A 71 -31.56 -40.46 -35.69
C VAL A 71 -32.56 -40.95 -34.65
N ASP A 72 -32.07 -41.73 -33.68
CA ASP A 72 -32.86 -42.21 -32.55
C ASP A 72 -33.23 -41.07 -31.59
N VAL A 73 -34.47 -41.07 -31.09
CA VAL A 73 -34.98 -40.02 -30.18
C VAL A 73 -34.17 -39.97 -28.88
N GLY A 74 -33.72 -41.12 -28.36
CA GLY A 74 -32.87 -41.17 -27.17
C GLY A 74 -31.51 -40.51 -27.38
N GLN A 75 -30.94 -40.58 -28.58
CA GLN A 75 -29.71 -39.85 -28.92
C GLN A 75 -29.92 -38.33 -28.95
N VAL A 76 -31.07 -37.87 -29.42
CA VAL A 76 -31.44 -36.46 -29.40
C VAL A 76 -31.56 -35.97 -27.96
N ASP A 77 -32.32 -36.66 -27.11
CA ASP A 77 -32.52 -36.27 -25.72
C ASP A 77 -31.23 -36.24 -24.92
N THR A 78 -30.39 -37.27 -25.05
CA THR A 78 -29.09 -37.34 -24.35
C THR A 78 -28.13 -36.23 -24.80
N THR A 79 -28.07 -35.96 -26.11
CA THR A 79 -27.22 -34.88 -26.64
C THR A 79 -27.73 -33.51 -26.17
N PHE A 80 -29.04 -33.29 -26.18
CA PHE A 80 -29.66 -32.07 -25.67
C PHE A 80 -29.36 -31.85 -24.18
N GLN A 81 -29.54 -32.87 -23.34
CA GLN A 81 -29.24 -32.79 -21.91
C GLN A 81 -27.76 -32.49 -21.66
N THR A 82 -26.86 -33.14 -22.42
CA THR A 82 -25.43 -32.87 -22.34
C THR A 82 -25.11 -31.43 -22.73
N LEU A 83 -25.76 -30.90 -23.77
CA LEU A 83 -25.58 -29.52 -24.24
C LEU A 83 -26.07 -28.50 -23.21
N ALA A 84 -27.25 -28.74 -22.64
CA ALA A 84 -27.81 -27.90 -21.58
C ALA A 84 -26.91 -27.88 -20.33
N GLY A 85 -26.43 -29.06 -19.91
CA GLY A 85 -25.49 -29.18 -18.79
C GLY A 85 -24.18 -28.43 -19.04
N LEU A 86 -23.59 -28.61 -20.22
CA LEU A 86 -22.32 -27.96 -20.57
C LEU A 86 -22.46 -26.43 -20.68
N ARG A 87 -23.58 -25.93 -21.20
CA ARG A 87 -23.89 -24.49 -21.21
C ARG A 87 -24.02 -23.92 -19.79
N ALA A 88 -24.65 -24.65 -18.88
CA ALA A 88 -24.75 -24.25 -17.48
C ALA A 88 -23.38 -24.22 -16.79
N GLU A 89 -22.53 -25.23 -17.01
CA GLU A 89 -21.15 -25.25 -16.51
C GLU A 89 -20.32 -24.08 -17.05
N PHE A 90 -20.45 -23.79 -18.34
CA PHE A 90 -19.76 -22.66 -18.98
C PHE A 90 -20.21 -21.32 -18.38
N ALA A 91 -21.51 -21.09 -18.23
CA ALA A 91 -22.04 -19.89 -17.60
C ALA A 91 -21.54 -19.72 -16.16
N ALA A 92 -21.55 -20.80 -15.37
CA ALA A 92 -21.02 -20.79 -14.01
C ALA A 92 -19.51 -20.53 -13.95
N ALA A 93 -18.74 -20.94 -14.96
CA ALA A 93 -17.32 -20.62 -15.06
C ALA A 93 -17.09 -19.14 -15.42
N GLN A 94 -17.92 -18.55 -16.29
CA GLN A 94 -17.88 -17.13 -16.63
C GLN A 94 -18.21 -16.24 -15.41
N GLU A 95 -19.23 -16.61 -14.63
CA GLU A 95 -19.58 -15.90 -13.40
C GLU A 95 -18.42 -15.93 -12.40
N ARG A 96 -17.87 -17.11 -12.13
CA ARG A 96 -16.68 -17.26 -11.27
C ARG A 96 -15.49 -16.43 -11.75
N GLN A 97 -15.28 -16.34 -13.06
CA GLN A 97 -14.23 -15.49 -13.63
C GLN A 97 -14.49 -14.00 -13.37
N GLY A 98 -15.74 -13.54 -13.51
CA GLY A 98 -16.16 -12.18 -13.20
C GLY A 98 -15.93 -11.82 -11.73
N ASP A 99 -16.31 -12.72 -10.82
CA ASP A 99 -16.11 -12.55 -9.38
C ASP A 99 -14.62 -12.47 -9.01
N LEU A 100 -13.80 -13.38 -9.53
CA LEU A 100 -12.35 -13.36 -9.30
C LEU A 100 -11.70 -12.09 -9.84
N THR A 101 -12.14 -11.61 -11.00
CA THR A 101 -11.66 -10.34 -11.59
C THR A 101 -12.01 -9.16 -10.70
N THR A 102 -13.26 -9.10 -10.22
CA THR A 102 -13.73 -8.05 -9.31
C THR A 102 -12.94 -8.07 -7.99
N ARG A 103 -12.73 -9.24 -7.42
CA ARG A 103 -11.93 -9.43 -6.21
C ARG A 103 -10.47 -9.01 -6.40
N LEU A 104 -9.84 -9.38 -7.51
CA LEU A 104 -8.47 -9.00 -7.83
C LEU A 104 -8.33 -7.48 -7.96
N ASN A 105 -9.28 -6.82 -8.63
CA ASN A 105 -9.30 -5.36 -8.73
C ASN A 105 -9.46 -4.69 -7.36
N GLY A 106 -10.32 -5.24 -6.49
CA GLY A 106 -10.47 -4.78 -5.11
C GLY A 106 -9.17 -4.87 -4.31
N ILE A 107 -8.47 -6.01 -4.37
CA ILE A 107 -7.17 -6.21 -3.70
C ILE A 107 -6.12 -5.23 -4.24
N ARG A 108 -6.06 -5.02 -5.57
CA ARG A 108 -5.13 -4.08 -6.20
C ARG A 108 -5.40 -2.63 -5.78
N ALA A 109 -6.66 -2.23 -5.66
CA ALA A 109 -7.04 -0.91 -5.16
C ALA A 109 -6.63 -0.75 -3.67
N GLU A 110 -6.85 -1.77 -2.84
CA GLU A 110 -6.40 -1.75 -1.44
C GLU A 110 -4.88 -1.65 -1.33
N LEU A 111 -4.13 -2.38 -2.17
CA LEU A 111 -2.66 -2.29 -2.23
C LEU A 111 -2.17 -0.88 -2.58
N GLU A 112 -2.82 -0.21 -3.54
CA GLU A 112 -2.47 1.16 -3.92
C GLU A 112 -2.66 2.13 -2.75
N VAL A 113 -3.79 2.01 -2.04
CA VAL A 113 -4.06 2.79 -0.81
C VAL A 113 -3.00 2.50 0.25
N MET A 114 -2.70 1.23 0.53
CA MET A 114 -1.73 0.85 1.56
C MET A 114 -0.30 1.32 1.22
N ARG A 115 0.11 1.26 -0.05
CA ARG A 115 1.40 1.81 -0.52
C ARG A 115 1.43 3.34 -0.43
N SER A 116 0.31 4.02 -0.65
CA SER A 116 0.20 5.45 -0.41
C SER A 116 0.37 5.78 1.08
N VAL A 117 -0.33 5.05 1.96
CA VAL A 117 -0.21 5.22 3.41
C VAL A 117 1.22 4.96 3.88
N HIS A 118 1.86 3.90 3.38
CA HIS A 118 3.25 3.59 3.72
C HIS A 118 4.20 4.74 3.36
N ARG A 119 4.07 5.31 2.15
CA ARG A 119 4.88 6.47 1.73
C ARG A 119 4.61 7.70 2.60
N SER A 120 3.35 7.98 2.93
CA SER A 120 3.01 9.10 3.82
C SER A 120 3.57 8.91 5.23
N LEU A 121 3.62 7.69 5.76
CA LEU A 121 4.27 7.39 7.03
C LEU A 121 5.78 7.62 6.95
N ASP A 122 6.42 7.22 5.85
CA ASP A 122 7.85 7.45 5.61
C ASP A 122 8.18 8.95 5.55
N ASP A 123 7.39 9.73 4.82
CA ASP A 123 7.55 11.18 4.72
C ASP A 123 7.35 11.85 6.09
N LEU A 124 6.34 11.40 6.87
CA LEU A 124 6.09 11.94 8.21
C LEU A 124 7.24 11.62 9.18
N MET A 125 7.78 10.40 9.12
CA MET A 125 8.95 10.01 9.93
C MET A 125 10.21 10.81 9.53
N ALA A 126 10.42 11.06 8.24
CA ALA A 126 11.54 11.89 7.77
C ALA A 126 11.40 13.35 8.24
N SER A 127 10.19 13.92 8.19
CA SER A 127 9.92 15.29 8.62
C SER A 127 10.11 15.50 10.13
N THR A 128 9.73 14.51 10.94
CA THR A 128 9.87 14.56 12.41
C THR A 128 11.33 14.45 12.83
N ALA A 129 12.12 13.58 12.19
CA ALA A 129 13.57 13.50 12.43
C ALA A 129 14.28 14.84 12.10
N SER A 130 13.91 15.48 10.97
CA SER A 130 14.49 16.77 10.59
C SER A 130 14.13 17.89 11.57
N ALA A 131 12.92 17.88 12.13
CA ALA A 131 12.50 18.85 13.14
C ALA A 131 13.29 18.68 14.45
N GLU A 132 13.52 17.44 14.90
CA GLU A 132 14.33 17.17 16.09
C GLU A 132 15.77 17.70 15.94
N ASP A 133 16.40 17.47 14.78
CA ASP A 133 17.72 18.02 14.43
C ASP A 133 17.76 19.56 14.46
N GLY A 134 16.70 20.21 13.97
CA GLY A 134 16.57 21.67 14.04
C GLY A 134 16.51 22.17 15.49
N THR A 135 15.74 21.51 16.35
CA THR A 135 15.62 21.90 17.77
C THR A 135 16.91 21.69 18.55
N THR A 136 17.66 20.63 18.28
CA THR A 136 18.95 20.37 18.94
C THR A 136 20.00 21.39 18.53
N ARG A 137 20.08 21.74 17.24
CA ARG A 137 20.94 22.84 16.75
C ARG A 137 20.60 24.18 17.38
N LEU A 138 19.31 24.53 17.45
CA LEU A 138 18.84 25.77 18.09
C LEU A 138 19.23 25.84 19.58
N ARG A 139 19.06 24.75 20.33
CA ARG A 139 19.48 24.69 21.74
C ARG A 139 20.99 24.82 21.90
N SER A 140 21.77 24.18 21.02
CA SER A 140 23.23 24.28 21.02
C SER A 140 23.71 25.71 20.75
N ALA A 141 23.18 26.35 19.68
CA ALA A 141 23.48 27.73 19.34
C ALA A 141 23.07 28.69 20.45
N SER A 142 21.91 28.48 21.08
CA SER A 142 21.47 29.30 22.21
C SER A 142 22.44 29.21 23.39
N ARG A 143 22.89 28.00 23.76
CA ARG A 143 23.89 27.81 24.83
C ARG A 143 25.21 28.50 24.50
N GLN A 144 25.66 28.41 23.25
CA GLN A 144 26.87 29.08 22.79
C GLN A 144 26.74 30.61 22.91
N VAL A 145 25.60 31.19 22.50
CA VAL A 145 25.34 32.62 22.66
C VAL A 145 25.35 33.03 24.13
N PHE A 146 24.71 32.27 25.03
CA PHE A 146 24.75 32.55 26.45
C PHE A 146 26.17 32.47 27.03
N GLN A 147 26.97 31.50 26.58
CA GLN A 147 28.37 31.40 27.01
C GLN A 147 29.19 32.61 26.54
N ILE A 148 29.03 33.03 25.28
CA ILE A 148 29.70 34.24 24.76
C ILE A 148 29.31 35.47 25.57
N ILE A 149 28.01 35.64 25.87
CA ILE A 149 27.51 36.76 26.68
C ILE A 149 28.13 36.73 28.08
N GLU A 150 28.20 35.57 28.72
CA GLU A 150 28.75 35.44 30.06
C GLU A 150 30.27 35.67 30.09
N GLU A 151 31.00 35.16 29.10
CA GLU A 151 32.44 35.43 28.93
C GLU A 151 32.71 36.92 28.74
N GLU A 152 31.90 37.61 27.93
CA GLU A 152 32.05 39.05 27.70
C GLU A 152 31.69 39.85 28.95
N ARG A 153 30.66 39.45 29.70
CA ARG A 153 30.32 40.06 31.00
C ARG A 153 31.47 39.93 32.00
N MET A 154 32.08 38.75 32.09
CA MET A 154 33.23 38.52 32.98
C MET A 154 34.50 39.25 32.51
N ARG A 155 34.66 39.46 31.20
CA ARG A 155 35.74 40.29 30.64
C ARG A 155 35.54 41.76 31.00
N ILE A 156 34.35 42.32 30.79
CA ILE A 156 34.02 43.71 31.15
C ILE A 156 34.19 43.93 32.66
N ALA A 157 33.74 42.98 33.49
CA ALA A 157 33.91 43.06 34.94
C ALA A 157 35.40 43.10 35.35
N ARG A 158 36.25 42.29 34.70
CA ARG A 158 37.71 42.34 34.91
C ARG A 158 38.33 43.65 34.42
N ASP A 159 37.94 44.11 33.24
CA ASP A 159 38.43 45.37 32.66
C ASP A 159 38.07 46.59 33.52
N MET A 160 36.85 46.63 34.06
CA MET A 160 36.41 47.67 35.00
C MET A 160 37.18 47.63 36.34
N HIS A 161 37.62 46.45 36.78
CA HIS A 161 38.33 46.26 38.05
C HIS A 161 39.84 46.51 37.91
N ASP A 162 40.47 46.03 36.84
CA ASP A 162 41.92 46.06 36.64
C ASP A 162 42.39 47.22 35.74
N GLY A 163 41.49 47.86 35.00
CA GLY A 163 41.76 49.06 34.19
C GLY A 163 42.35 50.24 34.96
N PRO A 164 41.88 50.56 36.19
CA PRO A 164 42.50 51.61 37.02
C PRO A 164 43.93 51.25 37.45
N ALA A 165 44.20 49.98 37.78
CA ALA A 165 45.49 49.51 38.25
C ALA A 165 46.56 49.49 37.13
N GLN A 166 46.17 49.14 35.89
CA GLN A 166 47.08 49.20 34.74
C GLN A 166 47.37 50.64 34.28
N SER A 167 46.41 51.56 34.40
CA SER A 167 46.62 52.99 34.08
C SER A 167 47.62 53.68 35.02
N MET A 168 47.82 53.16 36.24
CA MET A 168 48.77 53.67 37.24
C MET A 168 50.14 52.98 37.20
N ALA A 169 50.26 51.82 36.54
CA ALA A 169 51.52 51.10 36.39
C ALA A 169 52.36 51.53 35.15
N ASN A 170 51.76 52.28 34.23
CA ASN A 170 52.39 52.83 33.02
C ASN A 170 52.70 54.35 33.12
N LEU A 171 52.68 54.92 34.34
CA LEU A 171 53.21 56.25 34.66
C LEU A 171 54.58 56.12 35.32
#